data_AF-A0A6J4U6F8-F1
#
_entry.id   AF-A0A6J4U6F8-F1
#
_cell.length_a   1.000
_cell.length_b   1.000
_cell.length_c   1.000
_cell.angle_alpha   90.00
_cell.angle_beta   90.00
_cell.angle_gamma   90.00
#
_symmetry.space_group_name_H-M   'P 1'
#
loop_
_entity.id
_entity.type
_entity.pdbx_description
1 polymer ?
#
loop_
_entity_poly.entity_id
_entity_poly.type
_entity_poly.pdbx_seq_one_letter_code
_entity_poly.pdbx_strand_id
1 'polypeptide(L)'
;MSDEAIQGERPAALAADPAPGRGSALEVLAVATRLGLTSFGGPVAHLGYFREEYVARRKWLDERTYADLVALCQFLPGPASSQVGIGIGLLRAGLPGGFAAWLGFTLPSALALIAFAYAVGRFDPGAAGSLHGLKVVAVAVVAQ
;
A
#
# COMPACT_ATOMS: atom_id res chain seq x y z
N MET A 1 -53.51 9.94 16.08
CA MET A 1 -52.72 10.14 14.84
C MET A 1 -51.59 11.06 15.23
N SER A 2 -50.34 10.66 14.96
CA SER A 2 -49.05 11.31 15.29
C SER A 2 -48.41 10.86 16.62
N ASP A 3 -47.44 9.92 16.55
CA ASP A 3 -45.99 10.19 16.67
C ASP A 3 -45.10 8.91 16.77
N GLU A 4 -45.67 7.70 16.80
CA GLU A 4 -44.89 6.46 17.02
C GLU A 4 -44.26 5.84 15.75
N ALA A 5 -44.36 6.48 14.57
CA ALA A 5 -43.97 5.88 13.29
C ALA A 5 -42.61 6.35 12.72
N ILE A 6 -41.75 6.97 13.51
CA ILE A 6 -40.35 7.28 13.12
C ILE A 6 -39.34 6.49 13.98
N GLN A 7 -39.72 5.29 14.45
CA GLN A 7 -38.76 4.28 14.90
C GLN A 7 -38.32 3.45 13.67
N GLY A 8 -37.85 4.12 12.62
CA GLY A 8 -37.32 3.48 11.43
C GLY A 8 -36.06 2.71 11.81
N GLU A 9 -36.10 1.40 11.61
CA GLU A 9 -35.01 0.46 11.76
C GLU A 9 -33.71 1.08 11.26
N ARG A 10 -32.75 1.33 12.17
CA ARG A 10 -31.38 1.64 11.78
C ARG A 10 -30.94 0.46 10.88
N PRO A 11 -30.72 0.64 9.57
CA PRO A 11 -30.37 -0.48 8.72
C PRO A 11 -29.15 -1.18 9.33
N ALA A 12 -29.21 -2.50 9.44
CA ALA A 12 -28.12 -3.33 9.94
C ALA A 12 -26.77 -3.05 9.23
N ALA A 13 -26.82 -2.35 8.09
CA ALA A 13 -25.68 -1.80 7.36
C ALA A 13 -24.77 -0.81 8.12
N LEU A 14 -25.20 -0.26 9.27
CA LEU A 14 -24.42 0.72 10.07
C LEU A 14 -23.72 0.13 11.31
N ALA A 15 -23.85 -1.17 11.56
CA ALA A 15 -23.00 -1.84 12.54
C ALA A 15 -21.65 -2.12 11.88
N ALA A 16 -20.80 -1.09 11.79
CA ALA A 16 -19.39 -1.31 11.52
C ALA A 16 -18.82 -2.17 12.66
N ASP A 17 -18.18 -3.28 12.34
CA ASP A 17 -17.45 -4.06 13.33
C ASP A 17 -16.43 -3.14 14.03
N PRO A 18 -16.22 -3.26 15.35
CA PRO A 18 -15.30 -2.40 16.06
C PRO A 18 -13.92 -2.49 15.42
N ALA A 19 -13.44 -1.36 14.88
CA ALA A 19 -12.13 -1.28 14.27
C ALA A 19 -11.08 -1.81 15.26
N PRO A 20 -10.19 -2.74 14.84
CA PRO A 20 -9.17 -3.28 15.73
C PRO A 20 -8.32 -2.14 16.31
N GLY A 21 -7.94 -2.28 17.59
CA GLY A 21 -7.25 -1.22 18.35
C GLY A 21 -6.02 -0.67 17.62
N ARG A 22 -5.77 0.65 17.75
CA ARG A 22 -4.68 1.36 17.07
C ARG A 22 -3.35 0.64 17.27
N GLY A 23 -2.65 0.37 16.16
CA GLY A 23 -1.30 -0.19 16.15
C GLY A 23 -0.22 0.87 16.23
N SER A 24 1.04 0.45 16.09
CA SER A 24 2.19 1.35 16.06
C SER A 24 2.77 1.50 14.65
N ALA A 25 3.41 2.64 14.37
CA ALA A 25 4.09 2.86 13.09
C ALA A 25 5.22 1.84 12.86
N LEU A 26 5.89 1.38 13.92
CA LEU A 26 6.92 0.35 13.83
C LEU A 26 6.35 -1.01 13.40
N GLU A 27 5.16 -1.36 13.90
CA GLU A 27 4.44 -2.55 13.46
C GLU A 27 4.15 -2.47 11.96
N VAL A 28 3.62 -1.32 11.50
CA VAL A 28 3.34 -1.09 10.07
C VAL A 28 4.62 -1.17 9.24
N LEU A 29 5.70 -0.51 9.67
CA LEU A 29 6.99 -0.50 8.99
C LEU A 29 7.52 -1.92 8.79
N ALA A 30 7.57 -2.72 9.87
CA ALA A 30 8.11 -4.08 9.81
C ALA A 30 7.34 -4.97 8.82
N VAL A 31 6.01 -4.85 8.80
CA VAL A 31 5.15 -5.63 7.89
C VAL A 31 5.30 -5.16 6.45
N ALA A 32 5.25 -3.85 6.23
CA ALA A 32 5.40 -3.24 4.92
C ALA A 32 6.78 -3.54 4.32
N THR A 33 7.86 -3.53 5.11
CA THR A 33 9.20 -3.95 4.69
C THR A 33 9.25 -5.39 4.22
N ARG A 34 8.64 -6.32 4.97
CA ARG A 34 8.57 -7.70 4.53
C ARG A 34 7.80 -7.81 3.21
N LEU A 35 6.65 -7.16 3.10
CA LEU A 35 5.86 -7.17 1.87
C LEU A 35 6.60 -6.52 0.70
N GLY A 36 7.32 -5.43 0.90
CA GLY A 36 8.15 -4.79 -0.14
C GLY A 36 9.25 -5.71 -0.69
N LEU A 37 9.71 -6.68 0.11
CA LEU A 37 10.68 -7.69 -0.32
C LEU A 37 10.05 -8.93 -0.96
N THR A 38 8.75 -9.16 -0.77
CA THR A 38 8.09 -10.43 -1.16
C THR A 38 6.96 -10.28 -2.18
N SER A 39 6.42 -9.07 -2.37
CA SER A 39 5.31 -8.80 -3.29
C SER A 39 5.83 -8.58 -4.70
N PHE A 40 5.66 -9.60 -5.55
CA PHE A 40 5.98 -9.56 -6.99
C PHE A 40 4.72 -9.86 -7.83
N GLY A 41 4.78 -9.62 -9.14
CA GLY A 41 3.65 -9.93 -10.04
C GLY A 41 2.68 -8.78 -10.32
N GLY A 42 3.05 -7.54 -9.94
CA GLY A 42 2.35 -6.32 -10.33
C GLY A 42 1.19 -5.91 -9.41
N PRO A 43 0.46 -4.83 -9.75
CA PRO A 43 -0.49 -4.18 -8.84
C PRO A 43 -1.60 -5.11 -8.33
N VAL A 44 -2.16 -5.96 -9.19
CA VAL A 44 -3.21 -6.92 -8.80
C VAL A 44 -2.68 -7.93 -7.78
N ALA A 45 -1.46 -8.44 -7.99
CA ALA A 45 -0.82 -9.35 -7.05
C ALA A 45 -0.56 -8.66 -5.70
N HIS A 46 -0.10 -7.40 -5.70
CA HIS A 46 0.12 -6.63 -4.47
C HIS A 46 -1.17 -6.52 -3.63
N LEU A 47 -2.31 -6.25 -4.27
CA LEU A 47 -3.61 -6.25 -3.59
C LEU A 47 -3.98 -7.64 -3.04
N GLY A 48 -3.61 -8.73 -3.73
CA GLY A 48 -3.74 -10.08 -3.19
C GLY A 48 -2.91 -10.29 -1.91
N TYR A 49 -1.62 -9.90 -1.94
CA TYR A 49 -0.74 -10.00 -0.77
C TYR A 49 -1.21 -9.14 0.40
N PHE A 50 -1.74 -7.95 0.12
CA PHE A 50 -2.26 -7.05 1.16
C PHE A 50 -3.53 -7.61 1.81
N ARG A 51 -4.44 -8.18 1.02
CA ARG A 51 -5.63 -8.85 1.58
C ARG A 51 -5.22 -10.01 2.48
N GLU A 52 -4.33 -10.87 2.00
CA GLU A 52 -3.86 -12.02 2.79
C GLU A 52 -3.18 -11.58 4.09
N GLU A 53 -2.29 -10.59 4.03
CA GLU A 53 -1.54 -10.16 5.21
C GLU A 53 -2.41 -9.37 6.19
N TYR A 54 -3.08 -8.31 5.72
CA TYR A 54 -3.73 -7.33 6.58
C TYR A 54 -5.15 -7.74 6.98
N VAL A 55 -5.81 -8.57 6.18
CA VAL A 55 -7.19 -9.01 6.44
C VAL A 55 -7.19 -10.42 7.01
N ALA A 56 -6.74 -11.41 6.24
CA ALA A 56 -6.83 -12.81 6.66
C ALA A 56 -5.92 -13.15 7.85
N ARG A 57 -4.63 -12.79 7.79
CA ARG A 57 -3.66 -13.15 8.83
C ARG A 57 -3.71 -12.23 10.04
N ARG A 58 -3.62 -10.91 9.83
CA ARG A 58 -3.50 -9.94 10.92
C ARG A 58 -4.82 -9.38 11.43
N LYS A 59 -5.88 -9.45 10.61
CA LYS A 59 -7.21 -8.92 10.95
C LYS A 59 -7.15 -7.45 11.37
N TRP A 60 -6.33 -6.64 10.68
CA TRP A 60 -6.28 -5.19 10.85
C TRP A 60 -7.45 -4.49 10.17
N LEU A 61 -8.03 -5.12 9.16
CA LEU A 61 -9.24 -4.71 8.48
C LEU A 61 -10.12 -5.95 8.31
N ASP A 62 -11.40 -5.75 8.10
CA ASP A 62 -12.30 -6.77 7.56
C ASP A 62 -12.34 -6.69 6.01
N GLU A 63 -12.95 -7.69 5.39
CA GLU A 63 -13.09 -7.80 3.93
C GLU A 63 -13.79 -6.59 3.31
N ARG A 64 -14.79 -6.04 3.99
CA ARG A 64 -15.59 -4.93 3.47
C ARG A 64 -14.78 -3.64 3.45
N THR A 65 -14.14 -3.33 4.57
CA THR A 65 -13.27 -2.16 4.73
C THR A 65 -12.10 -2.22 3.75
N TYR A 66 -11.52 -3.41 3.54
CA TYR A 66 -10.49 -3.60 2.53
C TYR A 66 -11.01 -3.36 1.11
N ALA A 67 -12.17 -3.93 0.75
CA ALA A 67 -12.77 -3.74 -0.56
C ALA A 67 -13.14 -2.28 -0.83
N ASP A 68 -13.72 -1.58 0.15
CA ASP A 68 -14.07 -0.17 0.06
C ASP A 68 -12.81 0.71 -0.10
N LEU A 69 -11.73 0.40 0.62
CA LEU A 69 -10.44 1.08 0.46
C LEU A 69 -9.84 0.86 -0.93
N VAL A 70 -9.88 -0.38 -1.44
CA VAL A 70 -9.41 -0.69 -2.79
C VAL A 70 -10.23 0.08 -3.83
N ALA A 71 -11.56 0.08 -3.71
CA ALA A 71 -12.43 0.82 -4.61
C ALA A 71 -12.11 2.32 -4.60
N LEU A 72 -11.97 2.92 -3.41
CA LEU A 72 -11.58 4.32 -3.26
C LEU A 72 -10.24 4.61 -3.95
N CYS A 73 -9.23 3.79 -3.70
CA CYS A 73 -7.91 3.96 -4.31
C CYS A 73 -7.89 3.71 -5.81
N GLN A 74 -8.86 2.99 -6.38
CA GLN A 74 -9.00 2.84 -7.83
C GLN A 74 -9.65 4.06 -8.49
N PHE A 75 -10.42 4.85 -7.73
CA PHE A 75 -10.97 6.12 -8.21
C PHE A 75 -9.96 7.27 -8.16
N LEU A 76 -8.97 7.21 -7.27
CA LEU A 76 -7.95 8.25 -7.10
C LEU A 76 -6.85 8.13 -8.16
N PRO A 77 -6.32 9.27 -8.68
CA PRO A 77 -5.23 9.25 -9.63
C PRO A 77 -3.95 8.70 -8.98
N GLY A 78 -3.34 7.71 -9.63
CA GLY A 78 -2.06 7.14 -9.22
C GLY A 78 -2.11 5.62 -9.04
N PRO A 79 -0.99 5.01 -8.60
CA PRO A 79 -0.90 3.55 -8.46
C PRO A 79 -1.73 3.06 -7.28
N ALA A 80 -2.87 2.44 -7.56
CA ALA A 80 -3.83 2.04 -6.52
C ALA A 80 -3.23 1.13 -5.44
N SER A 81 -2.33 0.20 -5.78
CA SER A 81 -1.70 -0.65 -4.77
C SER A 81 -0.91 0.16 -3.74
N SER A 82 -0.11 1.14 -4.16
CA SER A 82 0.60 2.04 -3.25
C SER A 82 -0.37 2.84 -2.38
N GLN A 83 -1.44 3.36 -2.97
CA GLN A 83 -2.47 4.11 -2.24
C GLN A 83 -3.16 3.24 -1.17
N VAL A 84 -3.50 1.99 -1.50
CA VAL A 84 -4.08 1.03 -0.54
C VAL A 84 -3.11 0.73 0.59
N GLY A 85 -1.83 0.46 0.29
CA GLY A 85 -0.82 0.18 1.32
C GLY A 85 -0.65 1.35 2.30
N ILE A 86 -0.60 2.58 1.79
CA ILE A 86 -0.55 3.80 2.61
C ILE A 86 -1.85 3.97 3.41
N GLY A 87 -3.01 3.76 2.78
CA GLY A 87 -4.31 3.82 3.43
C GLY A 87 -4.43 2.86 4.61
N ILE A 88 -3.96 1.62 4.45
CA ILE A 88 -3.89 0.63 5.53
C ILE A 88 -2.99 1.12 6.66
N GLY A 89 -1.82 1.68 6.35
CA GLY A 89 -0.94 2.28 7.34
C GLY A 89 -1.60 3.42 8.11
N LEU A 90 -2.33 4.30 7.41
CA LEU A 90 -3.10 5.40 7.99
C LEU A 90 -4.20 4.90 8.94
N LEU A 91 -4.96 3.88 8.52
CA LEU A 91 -6.00 3.27 9.34
C LEU A 91 -5.41 2.60 10.59
N ARG A 92 -4.24 1.94 10.46
CA ARG A 92 -3.61 1.21 11.56
C ARG A 92 -2.97 2.10 12.62
N ALA A 93 -2.22 3.14 12.20
CA ALA A 93 -1.40 3.94 13.12
C ALA A 93 -1.43 5.46 12.83
N GLY A 94 -2.41 5.96 12.07
CA GLY A 94 -2.52 7.36 11.69
C GLY A 94 -1.43 7.80 10.69
N LEU A 95 -1.17 9.10 10.59
CA LEU A 95 -0.16 9.66 9.68
C LEU A 95 1.21 8.96 9.78
N PRO A 96 1.76 8.67 10.98
CA PRO A 96 3.02 7.93 11.09
C PRO A 96 2.96 6.53 10.47
N GLY A 97 1.80 5.86 10.56
CA GLY A 97 1.57 4.57 9.92
C GLY A 97 1.55 4.65 8.40
N GLY A 98 0.93 5.69 7.83
CA GLY A 98 0.96 5.92 6.37
C GLY A 98 2.37 6.11 5.84
N PHE A 99 3.18 6.94 6.50
CA PHE A 99 4.59 7.12 6.16
C PHE A 99 5.40 5.83 6.34
N ALA A 100 5.17 5.09 7.44
CA ALA A 100 5.83 3.82 7.68
C ALA A 100 5.50 2.76 6.61
N ALA A 101 4.24 2.70 6.17
CA ALA A 101 3.82 1.79 5.10
C ALA A 101 4.52 2.12 3.78
N TRP A 102 4.56 3.39 3.40
CA TRP A 102 5.27 3.84 2.20
C TRP A 102 6.76 3.54 2.26
N LEU A 103 7.43 3.92 3.35
CA LEU A 103 8.86 3.66 3.54
C LEU A 103 9.16 2.17 3.53
N GLY A 104 8.39 1.38 4.29
CA GLY A 104 8.61 -0.05 4.38
C GLY A 104 8.45 -0.75 3.04
N PHE A 105 7.39 -0.42 2.30
CA PHE A 105 7.11 -1.07 1.03
C PHE A 105 8.09 -0.65 -0.09
N THR A 106 8.51 0.62 -0.12
CA THR A 106 9.29 1.18 -1.25
C THR A 106 10.80 1.17 -1.02
N LEU A 107 11.29 1.44 0.19
CA LEU A 107 12.72 1.57 0.45
C LEU A 107 13.55 0.33 0.11
N PRO A 108 13.12 -0.91 0.43
CA PRO A 108 13.96 -2.08 0.18
C PRO A 108 14.32 -2.25 -1.30
N SER A 109 13.34 -2.08 -2.18
CA SER A 109 13.53 -2.12 -3.63
C SER A 109 14.39 -0.96 -4.13
N ALA A 110 14.17 0.25 -3.62
CA ALA A 110 15.00 1.41 -3.98
C ALA A 110 16.47 1.20 -3.59
N LEU A 111 16.74 0.70 -2.38
CA LEU A 111 18.08 0.38 -1.90
C LEU A 111 18.73 -0.72 -2.74
N ALA A 112 17.99 -1.77 -3.10
CA ALA A 112 18.48 -2.83 -3.97
C ALA A 112 18.89 -2.31 -5.36
N LEU A 113 18.06 -1.45 -5.97
CA LEU A 113 18.35 -0.82 -7.26
C LEU A 113 19.56 0.12 -7.19
N ILE A 114 19.68 0.92 -6.12
CA ILE A 114 20.84 1.79 -5.89
C ILE A 114 22.11 0.95 -5.75
N ALA A 115 22.08 -0.10 -4.92
CA ALA A 115 23.22 -0.99 -4.73
C ALA A 115 23.64 -1.67 -6.04
N PHE A 116 22.66 -2.13 -6.83
CA PHE A 116 22.91 -2.72 -8.14
C PHE A 116 23.56 -1.72 -9.10
N ALA A 117 23.05 -0.48 -9.17
CA ALA A 117 23.62 0.57 -10.01
C ALA A 117 25.08 0.89 -9.64
N TYR A 118 25.38 0.98 -8.33
CA TYR A 118 26.75 1.16 -7.85
C TYR A 118 27.67 -0.01 -8.18
N ALA A 119 27.17 -1.24 -8.09
CA ALA A 119 27.94 -2.42 -8.45
C ALA A 119 28.29 -2.41 -9.94
N VAL A 120 27.30 -2.23 -10.82
CA VAL A 120 27.50 -2.21 -12.27
C VAL A 120 28.47 -1.10 -12.71
N GLY A 121 28.31 0.11 -12.18
CA GLY A 121 29.21 1.24 -12.52
C GLY A 121 30.66 1.03 -12.09
N ARG A 122 30.93 0.10 -11.17
CA ARG A 122 32.30 -0.26 -10.74
C ARG A 122 32.96 -1.29 -11.64
N PHE A 123 32.17 -2.16 -12.28
CA PHE A 123 32.67 -3.28 -13.08
C PHE A 123 32.70 -3.00 -14.59
N ASP A 124 31.87 -2.09 -15.08
CA ASP A 124 31.82 -1.73 -16.50
C ASP A 124 31.69 -0.21 -16.71
N PRO A 125 32.81 0.49 -17.02
CA PRO A 125 32.79 1.92 -17.34
C PRO A 125 31.92 2.28 -18.56
N GLY A 126 31.65 1.32 -19.46
CA GLY A 126 30.76 1.49 -20.61
C GLY A 126 29.27 1.52 -20.24
N ALA A 127 28.90 1.02 -19.06
CA ALA A 127 27.53 0.97 -18.58
C ALA A 127 26.92 2.37 -18.33
N ALA A 128 27.74 3.43 -18.24
CA ALA A 128 27.27 4.80 -18.05
C ALA A 128 26.30 5.25 -19.16
N GLY A 129 26.58 4.87 -20.42
CA GLY A 129 25.72 5.18 -21.56
C GLY A 129 24.37 4.45 -21.50
N SER A 130 24.40 3.15 -21.20
CA SER A 130 23.19 2.33 -21.07
C SER A 130 22.31 2.75 -19.88
N LEU A 131 22.93 3.10 -18.74
CA LEU A 131 22.22 3.63 -17.57
C LEU A 131 21.58 5.00 -17.87
N HIS A 132 22.24 5.83 -18.68
CA HIS A 132 21.65 7.10 -19.12
C HIS A 132 20.43 6.87 -20.01
N GLY A 133 20.53 5.97 -21.01
CA GLY A 133 19.39 5.59 -21.84
C GLY A 133 18.21 5.06 -21.02
N LEU A 134 18.46 4.19 -20.04
CA LEU A 134 17.43 3.65 -19.15
C LEU A 134 16.74 4.76 -18.33
N LYS A 135 17.49 5.75 -17.83
CA LYS A 135 16.91 6.90 -17.11
C LYS A 135 15.96 7.70 -17.99
N VAL A 136 16.33 7.95 -19.25
CA VAL A 136 15.47 8.69 -20.21
C VAL A 136 14.18 7.92 -20.48
N VAL A 137 14.26 6.59 -20.67
CA VAL A 137 13.08 5.74 -20.84
C VAL A 137 12.19 5.76 -19.59
N ALA A 138 12.77 5.69 -18.39
CA ALA A 138 12.00 5.75 -17.16
C ALA A 138 11.22 7.07 -17.02
N VAL A 139 11.82 8.21 -17.39
CA VAL A 139 11.13 9.51 -17.40
C VAL A 139 9.96 9.50 -18.39
N ALA A 140 10.15 8.96 -19.59
CA ALA A 140 9.06 8.85 -20.58
C ALA A 140 7.90 8.00 -20.06
N VAL A 141 8.19 6.87 -19.39
CA VAL A 141 7.17 5.98 -18.80
C VAL A 141 6.44 6.63 -17.61
N VAL A 142 7.08 7.54 -16.88
CA VAL A 142 6.45 8.30 -15.78
C VAL A 142 5.59 9.45 -16.32
N ALA A 143 5.90 9.98 -17.50
CA ALA A 143 5.23 11.13 -18.08
C ALA A 143 3.98 10.79 -18.93
N GLN A 144 3.75 9.50 -19.22
CA GLN A 144 2.61 8.99 -20.00
C GLN A 144 1.34 8.77 -19.17
#